data_AF-A0A5J6JDE3-F1
#
_entry.id   AF-A0A5J6JDE3-F1
#
_cell.length_a   1.000
_cell.length_b   1.000
_cell.length_c   1.000
_cell.angle_alpha   90.00
_cell.angle_beta   90.00
_cell.angle_gamma   90.00
#
_symmetry.space_group_name_H-M   'P 1'
#
loop_
_entity.id
_entity.type
_entity.pdbx_description
1 polymer ?
#
loop_
_entity_poly.entity_id
_entity_poly.type
_entity_poly.pdbx_seq_one_letter_code
_entity_poly.pdbx_strand_id
1 'polypeptide(L)'
;MTLRGEGVENDAGWAWECDPSRVWVLGDMPAEQQELVAVVMEGLVDLASMAIDPKDGSLYEDPSPMRLRTYEDEHLMLWYQTISHRSRVYLKRVNL
;
A
#
# COMPACT_ATOMS: atom_id res chain seq x y z
N MET A 1 -10.40 7.65 18.85
CA MET A 1 -9.32 6.71 18.47
C MET A 1 -9.57 6.34 17.02
N THR A 2 -8.76 6.86 16.09
CA THR A 2 -8.89 6.53 14.68
C THR A 2 -8.41 5.10 14.51
N LEU A 3 -9.33 4.17 14.23
CA LEU A 3 -9.01 2.79 13.86
C LEU A 3 -8.15 2.85 12.59
N ARG A 4 -6.84 2.72 12.72
CA ARG A 4 -5.97 2.51 11.56
C ARG A 4 -6.26 1.09 11.07
N GLY A 5 -6.50 0.94 9.77
CA GLY A 5 -6.44 -0.38 9.15
C GLY A 5 -4.95 -0.72 9.07
N GLU A 6 -4.49 -1.61 9.94
CA GLU A 6 -3.10 -2.08 9.97
C GLU A 6 -3.10 -3.56 9.61
N GLY A 7 -2.28 -3.93 8.63
CA GLY A 7 -1.96 -5.33 8.33
C GLY A 7 -1.05 -5.92 9.40
N VAL A 8 -0.97 -7.24 9.47
CA VAL A 8 -0.08 -7.93 10.42
C VAL A 8 1.39 -7.64 10.07
N GLU A 9 2.24 -7.44 11.08
CA GLU A 9 3.69 -7.30 10.88
C GLU A 9 4.29 -8.61 10.37
N ASN A 10 5.16 -8.52 9.36
CA ASN A 10 5.98 -9.64 8.91
C ASN A 10 7.21 -9.87 9.82
N ASP A 11 7.98 -10.92 9.56
CA ASP A 11 9.16 -11.30 10.37
C ASP A 11 10.25 -10.22 10.40
N ALA A 12 10.26 -9.29 9.43
CA ALA A 12 11.19 -8.17 9.37
C ALA A 12 10.68 -6.91 10.12
N GLY A 13 9.52 -7.00 10.78
CA GLY A 13 8.88 -5.89 11.50
C GLY A 13 8.22 -4.86 10.57
N TRP A 14 7.92 -5.24 9.33
CA TRP A 14 7.22 -4.39 8.38
C TRP A 14 5.72 -4.70 8.36
N ALA A 15 4.90 -3.67 8.22
CA ALA A 15 3.45 -3.81 8.02
C ALA A 15 2.93 -2.78 7.04
N TRP A 16 1.71 -3.00 6.53
CA TRP A 16 1.00 -1.97 5.81
C TRP A 16 -0.01 -1.26 6.71
N GLU A 17 -0.24 0.03 6.45
CA GLU A 17 -1.25 0.82 7.15
C GLU A 17 -2.08 1.65 6.15
N CYS A 18 -3.32 1.93 6.49
CA CYS A 18 -4.18 2.79 5.70
C CYS A 18 -5.07 3.68 6.59
N ASP A 19 -5.72 4.66 5.97
CA ASP A 19 -6.84 5.38 6.59
C ASP A 19 -8.15 4.75 6.09
N PRO A 20 -8.74 3.78 6.84
CA PRO A 20 -9.89 3.01 6.36
C PRO A 20 -11.17 3.85 6.31
N SER A 21 -11.18 5.04 6.94
CA SER A 21 -12.34 5.95 6.92
C SER A 21 -12.56 6.62 5.57
N ARG A 22 -11.57 6.55 4.66
CA ARG A 22 -11.64 7.15 3.33
C ARG A 22 -12.28 6.18 2.34
N VAL A 23 -13.34 6.64 1.68
CA VAL A 23 -14.08 5.89 0.65
C VAL A 23 -13.18 5.41 -0.49
N TRP A 24 -12.20 6.22 -0.89
CA TRP A 24 -11.24 5.87 -1.94
C TRP A 24 -10.08 4.98 -1.48
N VAL A 25 -10.08 4.51 -0.23
CA VAL A 25 -9.06 3.60 0.33
C VAL A 25 -9.67 2.21 0.53
N LEU A 26 -10.51 2.02 1.56
CA LEU A 26 -11.22 0.76 1.80
C LEU A 26 -12.71 0.96 2.11
N GLY A 27 -13.18 2.20 2.29
CA GLY A 27 -14.45 2.54 2.96
C GLY A 27 -15.62 1.60 2.66
N ASP A 28 -16.21 1.69 1.47
CA ASP A 28 -17.40 0.90 1.07
C ASP A 28 -17.04 -0.36 0.25
N MET A 29 -15.78 -0.76 0.26
CA MET A 29 -15.30 -1.87 -0.55
C MET A 29 -15.85 -3.22 -0.04
N PRO A 30 -16.45 -4.07 -0.88
CA PRO A 30 -16.81 -5.44 -0.55
C PRO A 30 -15.67 -6.22 0.11
N ALA A 31 -15.99 -7.10 1.06
CA ALA A 31 -15.00 -7.87 1.81
C ALA A 31 -14.02 -8.67 0.92
N GLU A 32 -14.52 -9.28 -0.16
CA GLU A 32 -13.68 -10.00 -1.14
C GLU A 32 -12.64 -9.09 -1.82
N GLN A 33 -13.02 -7.84 -2.11
CA GLN A 33 -12.10 -6.87 -2.70
C GLN A 33 -11.13 -6.31 -1.66
N GLN A 34 -11.57 -6.15 -0.40
CA GLN A 34 -10.67 -5.80 0.70
C GLN A 34 -9.62 -6.89 0.94
N GLU A 35 -10.00 -8.16 0.84
CA GLU A 35 -9.08 -9.31 0.95
C GLU A 35 -8.06 -9.29 -0.19
N LEU A 36 -8.50 -9.06 -1.43
CA LEU A 36 -7.60 -8.90 -2.57
C LEU A 36 -6.58 -7.76 -2.34
N VAL A 37 -7.05 -6.60 -1.89
CA VAL A 37 -6.17 -5.46 -1.55
C VAL A 37 -5.19 -5.83 -0.43
N ALA A 38 -5.64 -6.55 0.60
CA ALA A 38 -4.80 -6.97 1.71
C ALA A 38 -3.66 -7.89 1.24
N VAL A 39 -3.97 -8.90 0.41
CA VAL A 39 -2.98 -9.83 -0.16
C VAL A 39 -1.93 -9.08 -1.00
N VAL A 40 -2.36 -8.13 -1.82
CA VAL A 40 -1.41 -7.31 -2.61
C VAL A 40 -0.54 -6.45 -1.69
N MET A 41 -1.12 -5.82 -0.67
CA MET A 41 -0.39 -4.99 0.28
C MET A 41 0.62 -5.80 1.12
N GLU A 42 0.30 -7.04 1.48
CA GLU A 42 1.23 -7.98 2.13
C GLU A 42 2.44 -8.27 1.22
N GLY A 43 2.21 -8.54 -0.06
CA GLY A 43 3.31 -8.69 -1.03
C GLY A 43 4.18 -7.44 -1.17
N LEU A 44 3.57 -6.25 -1.15
CA LEU A 44 4.31 -4.97 -1.18
C LEU A 44 5.12 -4.73 0.10
N VAL A 45 4.65 -5.21 1.25
CA VAL A 45 5.37 -5.20 2.54
C VAL A 45 6.60 -6.08 2.47
N ASP A 46 6.49 -7.29 1.92
CA ASP A 46 7.63 -8.19 1.77
C ASP A 46 8.69 -7.60 0.84
N LEU A 47 8.29 -7.07 -0.31
CA LEU A 47 9.21 -6.40 -1.24
C LEU A 47 9.91 -5.20 -0.57
N ALA A 48 9.15 -4.35 0.14
CA ALA A 48 9.71 -3.22 0.86
C ALA A 48 10.71 -3.65 1.94
N SER A 49 10.44 -4.76 2.65
CA SER A 49 11.34 -5.31 3.68
C SER A 49 12.68 -5.79 3.11
N MET A 50 12.68 -6.24 1.85
CA MET A 50 13.87 -6.64 1.10
C MET A 50 14.57 -5.47 0.41
N ALA A 51 14.09 -4.23 0.61
CA ALA A 51 14.48 -3.04 -0.15
C ALA A 51 14.31 -3.20 -1.67
N ILE A 52 13.40 -4.09 -2.10
CA ILE A 52 13.02 -4.28 -3.48
C ILE A 52 11.89 -3.31 -3.78
N ASP A 53 12.14 -2.43 -4.73
CA ASP A 53 11.13 -1.56 -5.28
C ASP A 53 10.41 -2.30 -6.41
N PRO A 54 9.07 -2.48 -6.36
CA PRO A 54 8.34 -3.10 -7.48
C PRO A 54 8.43 -2.30 -8.79
N LYS A 55 9.13 -1.15 -8.80
CA LYS A 55 9.26 -0.26 -9.95
C LYS A 55 10.67 0.31 -10.17
N ASP A 56 11.45 -0.41 -10.98
CA ASP A 56 12.16 0.21 -12.13
C ASP A 56 11.18 0.68 -13.23
N GLY A 57 9.86 0.59 -12.99
CA GLY A 57 8.78 1.03 -13.88
C GLY A 57 8.26 2.43 -13.55
N SER A 58 8.76 3.43 -14.28
CA SER A 58 8.26 4.81 -14.41
C SER A 58 8.06 5.59 -13.09
N LEU A 59 9.16 6.19 -12.62
CA LEU A 59 9.15 7.33 -11.72
C LEU A 59 8.62 8.53 -12.51
N TYR A 60 7.32 8.84 -12.38
CA TYR A 60 6.82 10.12 -12.88
C TYR A 60 7.58 11.22 -12.11
N GLU A 61 8.29 12.06 -12.87
CA GLU A 61 9.20 13.11 -12.37
C GLU A 61 8.43 14.21 -11.64
N ASP A 62 8.05 13.97 -10.38
CA ASP A 62 7.59 15.01 -9.47
C ASP A 62 8.81 15.69 -8.81
N PRO A 63 9.01 17.02 -9.01
CA PRO A 63 10.11 17.77 -8.41
C PRO A 63 10.01 17.94 -6.88
N SER A 64 8.94 17.46 -6.23
CA SER A 64 8.80 17.40 -4.78
C SER A 64 8.18 16.05 -4.36
N PRO A 65 8.94 14.95 -4.42
CA PRO A 65 8.36 13.62 -4.33
C PRO A 65 7.94 13.31 -2.89
N MET A 66 6.66 13.53 -2.57
CA MET A 66 5.95 12.53 -1.78
C MET A 66 5.97 11.27 -2.65
N ARG A 67 6.93 10.35 -2.42
CA ARG A 67 7.23 9.16 -3.24
C ARG A 67 6.03 8.20 -3.31
N LEU A 68 4.99 8.62 -4.01
CA LEU A 68 3.74 7.92 -4.20
C LEU A 68 3.97 6.96 -5.36
N ARG A 69 3.91 5.69 -5.04
CA ARG A 69 4.10 4.57 -5.96
C ARG A 69 2.74 4.08 -6.39
N THR A 70 2.66 3.51 -7.58
CA THR A 70 1.47 2.78 -8.02
C THR A 70 1.80 1.31 -8.23
N TYR A 71 0.89 0.43 -7.83
CA TYR A 71 0.86 -0.97 -8.25
C TYR A 71 -0.38 -1.14 -9.11
N GLU A 72 -0.28 -1.88 -10.20
CA GLU A 72 -1.39 -2.11 -11.13
C GLU A 72 -1.30 -3.54 -11.65
N ASP A 73 -2.44 -4.22 -11.67
CA ASP A 73 -2.65 -5.49 -12.35
C ASP A 73 -3.98 -5.46 -13.12
N GLU A 74 -4.44 -6.61 -13.63
CA GLU A 74 -5.71 -6.72 -14.39
C GLU A 74 -6.97 -6.45 -13.55
N HIS A 75 -6.85 -6.41 -12.22
CA HIS A 75 -7.97 -6.40 -11.28
C HIS A 75 -8.01 -5.16 -10.39
N LEU A 76 -6.89 -4.44 -10.20
CA LEU A 76 -6.83 -3.24 -9.39
C LEU A 76 -5.61 -2.36 -9.68
N MET A 77 -5.73 -1.09 -9.27
CA MET A 77 -4.64 -0.13 -9.20
C MET A 77 -4.55 0.49 -7.79
N LEU A 78 -3.44 0.25 -7.09
CA LEU A 78 -3.13 0.83 -5.78
C LEU A 78 -2.21 2.04 -5.92
N TRP A 79 -2.42 3.02 -5.06
CA TRP A 79 -1.47 4.09 -4.82
C TRP A 79 -0.96 3.93 -3.39
N TYR A 80 0.36 3.80 -3.21
CA TYR A 80 0.96 3.50 -1.93
C TYR A 80 2.28 4.25 -1.71
N GLN A 81 2.75 4.30 -0.47
CA GLN A 81 4.01 4.94 -0.11
C GLN A 81 4.81 4.07 0.85
N THR A 82 6.07 3.80 0.51
CA THR A 82 7.00 3.12 1.43
C THR A 82 7.62 4.14 2.39
N ILE A 83 7.52 3.88 3.69
CA ILE A 83 8.05 4.72 4.77
C ILE A 83 9.10 3.91 5.54
N SER A 84 10.32 3.84 5.01
CA SER A 84 11.36 2.92 5.48
C SER A 84 11.76 3.13 6.94
N HIS A 85 11.81 4.37 7.44
CA HIS A 85 12.17 4.65 8.82
C HIS A 85 11.11 4.20 9.85
N ARG A 86 9.90 3.87 9.39
CA ARG A 86 8.82 3.30 10.22
C ARG A 86 8.58 1.82 9.92
N SER A 87 9.29 1.23 8.95
CA SER A 87 8.99 -0.10 8.42
C SER A 87 7.50 -0.23 8.04
N ARG A 88 6.98 0.75 7.27
CA ARG A 88 5.57 0.78 6.85
C ARG A 88 5.37 0.96 5.36
N VAL A 89 4.34 0.33 4.82
CA VAL A 89 3.78 0.60 3.49
C VAL A 89 2.40 1.23 3.66
N TYR A 90 2.24 2.48 3.23
CA TYR A 90 1.00 3.23 3.41
C TYR A 90 0.11 3.14 2.18
N LEU A 91 -1.08 2.54 2.28
CA LEU A 91 -2.09 2.55 1.22
C LEU A 91 -2.83 3.89 1.18
N LYS A 92 -2.76 4.60 0.04
CA LYS A 92 -3.35 5.93 -0.17
C LYS A 92 -4.63 5.91 -0.98
N ARG A 93 -4.76 4.98 -1.93
CA ARG A 93 -5.94 4.86 -2.79
C ARG A 93 -6.02 3.47 -3.42
N VAL A 94 -7.24 2.98 -3.61
CA VAL A 94 -7.54 1.81 -4.44
C VAL A 94 -8.45 2.26 -5.59
N ASN A 95 -8.18 1.76 -6.79
CA ASN A 95 -9.12 1.78 -7.91
C ASN A 95 -9.28 0.33 -8.38
N LEU A 96 -10.51 -0.07 -8.65
CA LEU A 96 -10.89 -1.39 -9.16
C LEU A 96 -11.28 -1.28 -10.63
#